data_AF-A0A8J4TYK8-F1
#
_entry.id   AF-A0A8J4TYK8-F1
#
_cell.length_a   1.000
_cell.length_b   1.000
_cell.length_c   1.000
_cell.angle_alpha   90.00
_cell.angle_beta   90.00
_cell.angle_gamma   90.00
#
_symmetry.space_group_name_H-M   'P 1'
#
loop_
_entity.id
_entity.type
_entity.pdbx_description
1 polymer ?
#
loop_
_entity_poly.entity_id
_entity_poly.type
_entity_poly.pdbx_seq_one_letter_code
_entity_poly.pdbx_strand_id
1 'polypeptide(L)'
;MRTLQTSKVPGQLHQRPSDSYGCTQFNPELPPEETYETLEQKRQQLETIYRQEGIHSGEKGEVINLMKTTFCLQRKHINQAPPPSIEDMRIQWPYLFTQRGIFSHFEFLTDINVLRALDLSIKECGQGIRKYLQTKTKNKDVQSGVSQDEEEELTLIQLLMAYFNEGIEGLILRVDISATAADVERTQTLPASPRLILLFAGDEATVGGWMITIENHVICEGVDQSFITGLAAVLSTYYVFNLQYQEEASRTLEFVQ
;
A
#
# COMPACT_ATOMS: atom_id res chain seq x y z
N MET A 1 4.89 -0.69 23.16
CA MET A 1 5.55 0.23 24.13
C MET A 1 6.54 1.09 23.34
N ARG A 2 6.23 2.36 23.06
CA ARG A 2 7.19 3.34 22.51
C ARG A 2 6.94 4.68 23.19
N THR A 3 8.03 5.29 23.65
CA THR A 3 8.06 6.16 24.83
C THR A 3 8.18 7.65 24.47
N LEU A 4 7.36 8.43 25.17
CA LEU A 4 7.39 9.87 25.51
C LEU A 4 8.55 10.75 24.97
N GLN A 5 8.19 11.80 24.23
CA GLN A 5 9.03 12.99 24.06
C GLN A 5 8.86 13.94 25.26
N THR A 6 9.97 14.33 25.87
CA THR A 6 10.09 15.27 26.99
C THR A 6 9.82 16.72 26.58
N SER A 7 9.26 17.49 27.53
CA SER A 7 8.72 18.85 27.37
C SER A 7 9.75 19.98 27.62
N LYS A 8 9.47 21.16 27.01
CA LYS A 8 9.83 22.59 27.32
C LYS A 8 10.55 23.30 26.15
N VAL A 9 10.36 24.58 25.76
CA VAL A 9 9.61 25.81 26.17
C VAL A 9 9.46 26.71 24.90
N PRO A 10 8.51 27.67 24.81
CA PRO A 10 7.94 28.14 23.54
C PRO A 10 8.61 29.42 23.00
N GLY A 11 8.67 29.51 21.67
CA GLY A 11 9.00 30.75 20.96
C GLY A 11 10.02 30.58 19.86
N GLN A 12 9.66 29.87 18.79
CA GLN A 12 10.22 30.05 17.44
C GLN A 12 9.36 29.22 16.48
N LEU A 13 8.80 29.87 15.45
CA LEU A 13 8.22 29.22 14.28
C LEU A 13 9.35 28.47 13.58
N HIS A 14 9.59 27.23 13.99
CA HIS A 14 10.35 26.26 13.21
C HIS A 14 9.37 25.16 12.82
N GLN A 15 9.15 25.07 11.51
CA GLN A 15 8.62 23.87 10.88
C GLN A 15 9.34 22.67 11.52
N ARG A 16 8.57 21.74 12.08
CA ARG A 16 9.14 20.50 12.61
C ARG A 16 9.86 19.80 11.45
N PRO A 17 11.13 19.41 11.60
CA PRO A 17 11.76 18.53 10.63
C PRO A 17 11.28 17.10 10.93
N SER A 18 10.33 16.59 10.14
CA SER A 18 9.98 15.16 10.15
C SER A 18 9.42 14.76 8.78
N ASP A 19 10.24 14.01 8.04
CA ASP A 19 9.87 12.82 7.27
C ASP A 19 8.66 12.92 6.32
N SER A 20 8.60 13.95 5.48
CA SER A 20 7.86 13.82 4.22
C SER A 20 8.71 12.95 3.29
N TYR A 21 8.40 11.66 3.17
CA TYR A 21 8.95 10.73 2.19
C TYR A 21 8.56 11.13 0.75
N GLY A 22 8.78 12.39 0.34
CA GLY A 22 8.31 12.93 -0.94
C GLY A 22 6.81 13.28 -0.98
N CYS A 23 6.10 13.25 0.15
CA CYS A 23 4.69 13.64 0.24
C CYS A 23 4.52 15.17 0.13
N THR A 24 4.00 15.66 -0.99
CA THR A 24 3.72 17.09 -1.22
C THR A 24 2.40 17.55 -0.61
N GLN A 25 1.45 16.63 -0.40
CA GLN A 25 0.10 16.91 0.13
C GLN A 25 -0.20 16.15 1.43
N PHE A 26 0.77 16.09 2.36
CA PHE A 26 0.63 15.31 3.60
C PHE A 26 -0.48 15.82 4.53
N ASN A 27 -0.58 17.14 4.70
CA ASN A 27 -1.61 17.84 5.48
C ASN A 27 -2.20 18.96 4.59
N PRO A 28 -3.05 18.61 3.62
CA PRO A 28 -3.58 19.57 2.65
C PRO A 28 -4.52 20.57 3.32
N GLU A 29 -4.53 21.80 2.82
CA GLU A 29 -5.47 22.82 3.26
C GLU A 29 -6.89 22.53 2.75
N LEU A 30 -7.86 23.20 3.37
CA LEU A 30 -9.25 23.08 2.97
C LEU A 30 -9.46 23.78 1.61
N PRO A 31 -10.15 23.17 0.63
CA PRO A 31 -10.37 23.81 -0.66
C PRO A 31 -11.09 25.16 -0.52
N PRO A 32 -10.76 26.22 -1.29
CA PRO A 32 -11.31 27.56 -1.08
C PRO A 32 -12.83 27.67 -1.13
N GLU A 33 -13.49 26.77 -1.86
CA GLU A 33 -14.95 26.74 -2.06
C GLU A 33 -15.68 25.88 -1.03
N GLU A 34 -14.96 25.27 -0.10
CA GLU A 34 -15.50 24.30 0.84
C GLU A 34 -15.48 24.81 2.28
N THR A 35 -16.22 24.11 3.14
CA THR A 35 -16.15 24.21 4.59
C THR A 35 -16.05 22.81 5.18
N TYR A 36 -15.73 22.69 6.47
CA TYR A 36 -15.75 21.38 7.13
C TYR A 36 -17.15 20.72 7.07
N GLU A 37 -18.22 21.52 7.11
CA GLU A 37 -19.59 21.02 7.04
C GLU A 37 -19.92 20.48 5.64
N THR A 38 -19.57 21.22 4.58
CA THR A 38 -19.84 20.77 3.20
C THR A 38 -19.02 19.52 2.85
N LEU A 39 -17.79 19.43 3.33
CA LEU A 39 -16.95 18.24 3.14
C LEU A 39 -17.49 17.02 3.91
N GLU A 40 -18.03 17.21 5.12
CA GLU A 40 -18.66 16.13 5.88
C GLU A 40 -19.94 15.64 5.19
N GLN A 41 -20.74 16.52 4.60
CA GLN A 41 -21.89 16.13 3.77
C GLN A 41 -21.46 15.28 2.57
N LYS A 42 -20.37 15.68 1.88
CA LYS A 42 -19.79 14.93 0.76
C LYS A 42 -19.24 13.56 1.18
N ARG A 43 -18.65 13.47 2.37
CA ARG A 43 -18.23 12.19 2.96
C ARG A 43 -19.43 11.27 3.23
N GLN A 44 -20.51 11.79 3.82
CA GLN A 44 -21.74 11.02 4.04
C GLN A 44 -22.40 10.57 2.72
N GLN A 45 -22.28 11.37 1.67
CA GLN A 45 -22.71 10.99 0.32
C GLN A 45 -21.90 9.80 -0.21
N LEU A 46 -20.56 9.79 -0.04
CA LEU A 46 -19.73 8.62 -0.38
C LEU A 46 -20.20 7.35 0.35
N GLU A 47 -20.43 7.43 1.67
CA GLU A 47 -20.94 6.30 2.44
C GLU A 47 -22.30 5.81 1.94
N THR A 48 -23.18 6.74 1.58
CA THR A 48 -24.53 6.43 1.07
C THR A 48 -24.45 5.69 -0.27
N ILE A 49 -23.64 6.18 -1.20
CA ILE A 49 -23.43 5.53 -2.50
C ILE A 49 -22.85 4.14 -2.29
N TYR A 50 -21.83 4.01 -1.44
CA TYR A 50 -21.22 2.70 -1.16
C TYR A 50 -22.23 1.71 -0.57
N ARG A 51 -23.08 2.15 0.37
CA ARG A 51 -24.11 1.29 0.96
C ARG A 51 -25.15 0.83 -0.06
N GLN A 52 -25.50 1.68 -1.03
CA GLN A 52 -26.54 1.39 -2.02
C GLN A 52 -26.02 0.55 -3.20
N GLU A 53 -24.77 0.77 -3.60
CA GLU A 53 -24.24 0.27 -4.86
C GLU A 53 -22.98 -0.59 -4.72
N GLY A 54 -22.38 -0.61 -3.53
CA GLY A 54 -21.16 -1.36 -3.25
C GLY A 54 -19.92 -0.82 -3.94
N ILE A 55 -18.85 -1.62 -3.92
CA ILE A 55 -17.51 -1.24 -4.37
C ILE A 55 -17.42 -0.86 -5.85
N HIS A 56 -18.26 -1.44 -6.71
CA HIS A 56 -18.25 -1.20 -8.16
C HIS A 56 -18.60 0.25 -8.55
N SER A 57 -19.27 0.98 -7.66
CA SER A 57 -19.56 2.40 -7.87
C SER A 57 -18.32 3.31 -7.80
N GLY A 58 -17.17 2.78 -7.36
CA GLY A 58 -15.89 3.52 -7.27
C GLY A 58 -15.41 4.13 -8.60
N GLU A 59 -15.82 3.55 -9.72
CA GLU A 59 -15.47 4.02 -11.07
C GLU A 59 -16.36 5.19 -11.56
N LYS A 60 -17.42 5.54 -10.82
CA LYS A 60 -18.31 6.64 -11.19
C LYS A 60 -17.62 7.99 -11.03
N GLY A 61 -17.79 8.86 -12.02
CA GLY A 61 -17.24 10.23 -12.02
C GLY A 61 -17.59 11.02 -10.75
N GLU A 62 -18.79 10.84 -10.23
CA GLU A 62 -19.24 11.45 -8.97
C GLU A 62 -18.42 10.98 -7.76
N VAL A 63 -18.22 9.67 -7.60
CA VAL A 63 -17.43 9.10 -6.50
C VAL A 63 -15.97 9.56 -6.59
N ILE A 64 -15.40 9.57 -7.79
CA ILE A 64 -14.03 10.05 -8.02
C ILE A 64 -13.91 11.53 -7.61
N ASN A 65 -14.86 12.36 -7.99
CA ASN A 65 -14.86 13.79 -7.64
C ASN A 65 -15.05 14.00 -6.13
N LEU A 66 -15.94 13.23 -5.50
CA LEU A 66 -16.15 13.26 -4.05
C LEU A 66 -14.90 12.83 -3.29
N MET A 67 -14.23 11.74 -3.70
CA MET A 67 -12.97 11.29 -3.12
C MET A 67 -11.87 12.36 -3.23
N LYS A 68 -11.74 13.00 -4.40
CA LYS A 68 -10.80 14.12 -4.59
C LYS A 68 -11.13 15.31 -3.71
N THR A 69 -12.40 15.73 -3.67
CA THR A 69 -12.84 16.91 -2.91
C THR A 69 -12.67 16.71 -1.40
N THR A 70 -12.92 15.50 -0.92
CA THR A 70 -12.80 15.13 0.51
C THR A 70 -11.39 14.70 0.91
N PHE A 71 -10.40 14.78 0.03
CA PHE A 71 -9.02 14.35 0.29
C PHE A 71 -8.44 14.97 1.57
N CYS A 72 -8.73 16.25 1.84
CA CYS A 72 -8.25 16.89 3.08
C CYS A 72 -8.87 16.31 4.36
N LEU A 73 -10.13 15.87 4.33
CA LEU A 73 -10.75 15.17 5.46
C LEU A 73 -10.17 13.76 5.63
N GLN A 74 -9.92 13.05 4.52
CA GLN A 74 -9.26 11.75 4.55
C GLN A 74 -7.90 11.85 5.22
N ARG A 75 -7.04 12.78 4.79
CA ARG A 75 -5.73 13.03 5.42
C ARG A 75 -5.85 13.43 6.88
N LYS A 76 -6.80 14.30 7.22
CA LYS A 76 -7.05 14.70 8.61
C LYS A 76 -7.45 13.51 9.49
N HIS A 77 -8.22 12.56 8.99
CA HIS A 77 -8.60 11.33 9.71
C HIS A 77 -7.43 10.36 9.84
N ILE A 78 -6.73 10.07 8.74
CA ILE A 78 -5.57 9.17 8.71
C ILE A 78 -4.45 9.66 9.65
N ASN A 79 -4.18 10.97 9.67
CA ASN A 79 -3.10 11.55 10.45
C ASN A 79 -3.49 11.86 11.91
N GLN A 80 -4.62 11.35 12.42
CA GLN A 80 -4.98 11.54 13.83
C GLN A 80 -3.95 10.89 14.77
N ALA A 81 -3.87 11.43 15.99
CA ALA A 81 -3.04 10.90 17.05
C ALA A 81 -3.92 10.71 18.31
N PRO A 82 -4.24 9.47 18.72
CA PRO A 82 -3.81 8.19 18.13
C PRO A 82 -4.37 7.94 16.71
N PRO A 83 -3.69 7.13 15.88
CA PRO A 83 -4.19 6.78 14.55
C PRO A 83 -5.50 5.97 14.67
N PRO A 84 -6.46 6.16 13.75
CA PRO A 84 -7.67 5.35 13.70
C PRO A 84 -7.34 3.91 13.28
N SER A 85 -8.20 2.96 13.65
CA SER A 85 -8.06 1.59 13.16
C SER A 85 -8.35 1.50 11.66
N ILE A 86 -7.81 0.48 11.00
CA ILE A 86 -8.10 0.19 9.59
C ILE A 86 -9.60 -0.09 9.40
N GLU A 87 -10.25 -0.75 10.36
CA GLU A 87 -11.69 -1.01 10.35
C GLU A 87 -12.50 0.29 10.40
N ASP A 88 -12.20 1.20 11.33
CA ASP A 88 -12.87 2.50 11.42
C ASP A 88 -12.69 3.34 10.15
N MET A 89 -11.48 3.32 9.58
CA MET A 89 -11.20 3.99 8.31
C MET A 89 -12.01 3.38 7.17
N ARG A 90 -12.14 2.05 7.12
CA ARG A 90 -12.88 1.35 6.07
C ARG A 90 -14.37 1.66 6.11
N ILE A 91 -14.94 1.84 7.31
CA ILE A 91 -16.33 2.27 7.46
C ILE A 91 -16.54 3.68 6.90
N GLN A 92 -15.65 4.61 7.23
CA GLN A 92 -15.82 6.03 6.89
C GLN A 92 -15.36 6.38 5.46
N TRP A 93 -14.41 5.62 4.91
CA TRP A 93 -13.75 5.87 3.63
C TRP A 93 -13.63 4.59 2.80
N PRO A 94 -14.73 3.89 2.51
CA PRO A 94 -14.67 2.54 1.91
C PRO A 94 -13.98 2.51 0.55
N TYR A 95 -14.08 3.59 -0.24
CA TYR A 95 -13.42 3.66 -1.55
C TYR A 95 -11.90 3.85 -1.47
N LEU A 96 -11.35 4.27 -0.32
CA LEU A 96 -9.90 4.32 -0.10
C LEU A 96 -9.29 2.92 -0.13
N PHE A 97 -10.10 1.90 0.18
CA PHE A 97 -9.75 0.48 0.25
C PHE A 97 -10.03 -0.25 -1.07
N THR A 98 -9.83 0.46 -2.19
CA THR A 98 -9.91 -0.09 -3.55
C THR A 98 -8.59 0.16 -4.26
N GLN A 99 -8.22 -0.65 -5.25
CA GLN A 99 -6.98 -0.44 -6.01
C GLN A 99 -6.91 0.98 -6.58
N ARG A 100 -8.02 1.47 -7.16
CA ARG A 100 -8.13 2.84 -7.67
C ARG A 100 -7.96 3.88 -6.56
N GLY A 101 -8.63 3.68 -5.43
CA GLY A 101 -8.54 4.57 -4.27
C GLY A 101 -7.12 4.69 -3.75
N ILE A 102 -6.44 3.57 -3.53
CA ILE A 102 -5.05 3.51 -3.08
C ILE A 102 -4.13 4.27 -4.06
N PHE A 103 -4.23 3.99 -5.36
CA PHE A 103 -3.38 4.63 -6.38
C PHE A 103 -3.66 6.12 -6.53
N SER A 104 -4.92 6.52 -6.62
CA SER A 104 -5.29 7.93 -6.75
C SER A 104 -4.88 8.72 -5.50
N HIS A 105 -5.05 8.13 -4.31
CA HIS A 105 -4.67 8.77 -3.06
C HIS A 105 -3.15 8.92 -2.93
N PHE A 106 -2.39 7.89 -3.33
CA PHE A 106 -0.94 7.96 -3.40
C PHE A 106 -0.48 9.06 -4.37
N GLU A 107 -1.07 9.11 -5.58
CA GLU A 107 -0.73 10.11 -6.59
C GLU A 107 -1.06 11.52 -6.11
N PHE A 108 -2.20 11.74 -5.43
CA PHE A 108 -2.47 13.04 -4.80
C PHE A 108 -1.47 13.41 -3.71
N LEU A 109 -1.00 12.42 -2.95
CA LEU A 109 -0.09 12.62 -1.83
C LEU A 109 1.33 12.97 -2.28
N THR A 110 1.80 12.38 -3.38
CA THR A 110 3.21 12.42 -3.82
C THR A 110 3.43 13.11 -5.17
N ASP A 111 2.38 13.36 -5.95
CA ASP A 111 2.43 13.76 -7.37
C ASP A 111 3.09 12.70 -8.29
N ILE A 112 3.15 11.45 -7.83
CA ILE A 112 3.76 10.33 -8.55
C ILE A 112 2.70 9.30 -8.91
N ASN A 113 2.64 8.94 -10.19
CA ASN A 113 1.91 7.77 -10.64
C ASN A 113 2.71 6.50 -10.30
N VAL A 114 2.41 5.88 -9.15
CA VAL A 114 3.19 4.76 -8.58
C VAL A 114 3.40 3.60 -9.56
N LEU A 115 2.35 3.17 -10.25
CA LEU A 115 2.43 2.02 -11.14
C LEU A 115 3.36 2.32 -12.33
N ARG A 116 3.20 3.49 -12.94
CA ARG A 116 4.06 3.92 -14.05
C ARG A 116 5.51 4.10 -13.60
N ALA A 117 5.73 4.71 -12.43
CA ALA A 117 7.07 4.95 -11.91
C ALA A 117 7.80 3.63 -11.62
N LEU A 118 7.11 2.67 -11.00
CA LEU A 118 7.66 1.37 -10.67
C LEU A 118 7.95 0.54 -11.93
N ASP A 119 7.01 0.49 -12.88
CA ASP A 119 7.17 -0.20 -14.17
C ASP A 119 8.36 0.36 -14.98
N LEU A 120 8.51 1.68 -15.07
CA LEU A 120 9.65 2.30 -15.74
C LEU A 120 10.97 1.99 -15.02
N SER A 121 10.98 2.09 -13.70
CA SER A 121 12.19 1.84 -12.90
C SER A 121 12.68 0.40 -13.11
N ILE A 122 11.79 -0.59 -13.02
CA ILE A 122 12.14 -1.99 -13.26
C ILE A 122 12.64 -2.20 -14.69
N LYS A 123 12.00 -1.61 -15.70
CA LYS A 123 12.43 -1.73 -17.10
C LYS A 123 13.82 -1.15 -17.33
N GLU A 124 14.14 -0.02 -16.69
CA GLU A 124 15.39 0.69 -16.88
C GLU A 124 16.56 0.06 -16.10
N CYS A 125 16.34 -0.35 -14.85
CA CYS A 125 17.43 -0.79 -13.97
C CYS A 125 17.34 -2.28 -13.55
N GLY A 126 16.20 -2.93 -13.73
CA GLY A 126 15.91 -4.28 -13.22
C GLY A 126 16.89 -5.35 -13.71
N GLN A 127 17.28 -5.34 -14.99
CA GLN A 127 18.25 -6.30 -15.52
C GLN A 127 19.64 -6.12 -14.88
N GLY A 128 20.06 -4.87 -14.69
CA GLY A 128 21.33 -4.53 -14.05
C GLY A 128 21.36 -4.96 -12.59
N ILE A 129 20.28 -4.66 -11.85
CA ILE A 129 20.10 -5.07 -10.46
C ILE A 129 20.10 -6.59 -10.36
N ARG A 130 19.29 -7.29 -11.16
CA ARG A 130 19.21 -8.76 -11.18
C ARG A 130 20.60 -9.38 -11.37
N LYS A 131 21.35 -8.92 -12.38
CA LYS A 131 22.71 -9.41 -12.65
C LYS A 131 23.64 -9.16 -11.47
N TYR A 132 23.58 -7.98 -10.86
CA TYR A 132 24.38 -7.67 -9.68
C TYR A 132 24.03 -8.62 -8.52
N LEU A 133 22.76 -8.75 -8.19
CA LEU A 133 22.28 -9.59 -7.08
C LEU A 133 22.68 -11.04 -7.29
N GLN A 134 22.46 -11.61 -8.48
CA GLN A 134 22.85 -13.00 -8.78
C GLN A 134 24.35 -13.29 -8.54
N THR A 135 25.23 -12.30 -8.69
CA THR A 135 26.66 -12.49 -8.36
C THR A 135 26.99 -12.41 -6.87
N LYS A 136 26.10 -11.80 -6.07
CA LYS A 136 26.31 -11.48 -4.66
C LYS A 136 25.50 -12.36 -3.70
N THR A 137 24.33 -12.84 -4.10
CA THR A 137 23.51 -13.72 -3.26
C THR A 137 24.22 -15.05 -3.08
N LYS A 138 24.58 -15.39 -1.85
CA LYS A 138 25.20 -16.69 -1.50
C LYS A 138 24.16 -17.81 -1.36
N ASN A 139 22.88 -17.46 -1.36
CA ASN A 139 21.78 -18.38 -1.15
C ASN A 139 21.50 -19.13 -2.47
N LYS A 140 22.00 -20.38 -2.56
CA LYS A 140 21.82 -21.23 -3.73
C LYS A 140 20.35 -21.57 -3.97
N ASP A 141 19.53 -21.60 -2.92
CA ASP A 141 18.12 -21.96 -3.00
C ASP A 141 17.30 -20.91 -3.76
N VAL A 142 17.67 -19.63 -3.66
CA VAL A 142 17.07 -18.52 -4.44
C VAL A 142 17.55 -18.53 -5.90
N GLN A 143 18.72 -19.10 -6.19
CA GLN A 143 19.21 -19.24 -7.57
C GLN A 143 18.61 -20.45 -8.29
N SER A 144 18.20 -21.49 -7.55
CA SER A 144 17.61 -22.72 -8.09
C SER A 144 16.08 -22.81 -7.97
N GLY A 145 15.47 -22.01 -7.09
CA GLY A 145 14.03 -22.01 -6.81
C GLY A 145 13.20 -21.04 -7.63
N VAL A 146 13.83 -20.15 -8.40
CA VAL A 146 13.14 -19.28 -9.36
C VAL A 146 12.68 -20.13 -10.53
N SER A 147 11.36 -20.32 -10.65
CA SER A 147 10.77 -20.97 -11.82
C SER A 147 11.08 -20.14 -13.07
N GLN A 148 11.34 -20.79 -14.21
CA GLN A 148 11.49 -20.08 -15.48
C GLN A 148 10.22 -19.32 -15.88
N ASP A 149 9.08 -19.69 -15.31
CA ASP A 149 7.76 -19.15 -15.62
C ASP A 149 7.26 -18.11 -14.59
N GLU A 150 8.05 -17.79 -13.55
CA GLU A 150 7.68 -16.78 -12.55
C GLU A 150 7.84 -15.36 -13.11
N GLU A 151 6.95 -14.44 -12.71
CA GLU A 151 7.04 -13.03 -13.12
C GLU A 151 8.42 -12.42 -12.80
N GLU A 152 8.98 -11.68 -13.75
CA GLU A 152 10.35 -11.17 -13.65
C GLU A 152 10.52 -10.19 -12.48
N GLU A 153 9.48 -9.42 -12.22
CA GLU A 153 9.34 -8.45 -11.14
C GLU A 153 9.33 -9.15 -9.78
N LEU A 154 8.58 -10.25 -9.65
CA LEU A 154 8.53 -11.05 -8.42
C LEU A 154 9.91 -11.65 -8.11
N THR A 155 10.56 -12.23 -9.12
CA THR A 155 11.93 -12.74 -9.00
C THR A 155 12.89 -11.65 -8.51
N LEU A 156 12.77 -10.42 -9.04
CA LEU A 156 13.64 -9.30 -8.65
C LEU A 156 13.45 -8.93 -7.17
N ILE A 157 12.20 -8.86 -6.69
CA ILE A 157 11.91 -8.58 -5.28
C ILE A 157 12.43 -9.70 -4.38
N GLN A 158 12.26 -10.96 -4.74
CA GLN A 158 12.79 -12.09 -3.97
C GLN A 158 14.32 -12.05 -3.86
N LEU A 159 15.01 -11.70 -4.95
CA LEU A 159 16.47 -11.52 -4.94
C LEU A 159 16.90 -10.36 -4.03
N LEU A 160 16.15 -9.25 -4.00
CA LEU A 160 16.41 -8.12 -3.11
C LEU A 160 16.24 -8.52 -1.65
N MET A 161 15.13 -9.19 -1.30
CA MET A 161 14.88 -9.66 0.06
C MET A 161 15.99 -10.62 0.52
N ALA A 162 16.37 -11.58 -0.32
CA ALA A 162 17.47 -12.49 -0.04
C ALA A 162 18.81 -11.77 0.14
N TYR A 163 19.08 -10.72 -0.64
CA TYR A 163 20.30 -9.91 -0.53
C TYR A 163 20.36 -9.13 0.78
N PHE A 164 19.23 -8.57 1.24
CA PHE A 164 19.15 -7.86 2.52
C PHE A 164 19.01 -8.77 3.74
N ASN A 165 18.96 -10.09 3.53
CA ASN A 165 18.70 -11.10 4.55
C ASN A 165 17.33 -10.93 5.22
N GLU A 166 16.34 -10.58 4.39
CA GLU A 166 14.92 -10.44 4.71
C GLU A 166 14.18 -11.67 4.16
N GLY A 167 13.30 -12.27 4.96
CA GLY A 167 12.53 -13.46 4.55
C GLY A 167 11.33 -13.05 3.69
N ILE A 168 11.00 -13.85 2.66
CA ILE A 168 9.92 -13.51 1.71
C ILE A 168 8.58 -13.23 2.40
N GLU A 169 8.23 -14.01 3.42
CA GLU A 169 7.02 -13.85 4.26
C GLU A 169 6.97 -12.52 5.04
N GLY A 170 8.10 -11.80 5.10
CA GLY A 170 8.18 -10.44 5.62
C GLY A 170 7.45 -9.41 4.75
N LEU A 171 7.16 -9.72 3.48
CA LEU A 171 6.42 -8.84 2.56
C LEU A 171 5.31 -9.59 1.82
N ILE A 172 5.59 -10.80 1.36
CA ILE A 172 4.74 -11.58 0.46
C ILE A 172 4.30 -12.86 1.16
N LEU A 173 3.00 -13.08 1.27
CA LEU A 173 2.43 -14.37 1.71
C LEU A 173 1.81 -15.06 0.50
N ARG A 174 1.97 -16.38 0.41
CA ARG A 174 1.42 -17.19 -0.69
C ARG A 174 0.17 -17.94 -0.23
N VAL A 175 -0.87 -17.96 -1.06
CA VAL A 175 -2.09 -18.74 -0.83
C VAL A 175 -2.60 -19.37 -2.12
N ASP A 176 -3.48 -20.37 -1.99
CA ASP A 176 -4.13 -21.02 -3.13
C ASP A 176 -5.02 -20.04 -3.92
N ILE A 177 -5.08 -20.21 -5.25
CA ILE A 177 -5.89 -19.36 -6.15
C ILE A 177 -7.38 -19.31 -5.81
N SER A 178 -7.91 -20.33 -5.13
CA SER A 178 -9.31 -20.38 -4.70
C SER A 178 -9.57 -19.68 -3.35
N ALA A 179 -8.53 -19.20 -2.66
CA ALA A 179 -8.67 -18.56 -1.36
C ALA A 179 -9.44 -17.23 -1.49
N THR A 180 -10.52 -17.11 -0.70
CA THR A 180 -11.26 -15.85 -0.57
C THR A 180 -10.64 -14.97 0.50
N ALA A 181 -10.98 -13.68 0.53
CA ALA A 181 -10.58 -12.77 1.61
C ALA A 181 -10.90 -13.35 3.01
N ALA A 182 -12.09 -13.94 3.18
CA ALA A 182 -12.50 -14.57 4.44
C ALA A 182 -11.68 -15.82 4.78
N ASP A 183 -11.24 -16.59 3.78
CA ASP A 183 -10.35 -17.74 4.03
C ASP A 183 -8.97 -17.29 4.47
N VAL A 184 -8.43 -16.22 3.86
CA VAL A 184 -7.14 -15.64 4.24
C VAL A 184 -7.18 -15.15 5.69
N GLU A 185 -8.18 -14.35 6.06
CA GLU A 185 -8.34 -13.81 7.42
C GLU A 185 -8.51 -14.91 8.48
N ARG A 186 -9.11 -16.06 8.12
CA ARG A 186 -9.36 -17.17 9.04
C ARG A 186 -8.20 -18.15 9.18
N THR A 187 -7.48 -18.41 8.09
CA THR A 187 -6.49 -19.49 8.03
C THR A 187 -5.06 -19.02 8.18
N GLN A 188 -4.77 -17.77 7.79
CA GLN A 188 -3.42 -17.23 7.83
C GLN A 188 -3.16 -16.49 9.14
N THR A 189 -1.91 -16.55 9.60
CA THR A 189 -1.45 -15.69 10.70
C THR A 189 -1.05 -14.34 10.11
N LEU A 190 -2.03 -13.45 9.97
CA LEU A 190 -1.82 -12.13 9.38
C LEU A 190 -1.15 -11.18 10.40
N PRO A 191 -0.07 -10.49 10.02
CA PRO A 191 0.52 -9.43 10.85
C PRO A 191 -0.32 -8.15 10.85
N ALA A 192 -0.03 -7.25 11.81
CA ALA A 192 -0.61 -5.92 11.81
C ALA A 192 -0.06 -5.03 10.67
N SER A 193 1.20 -5.23 10.28
CA SER A 193 1.84 -4.50 9.17
C SER A 193 1.39 -5.01 7.80
N PRO A 194 1.46 -4.18 6.74
CA PRO A 194 1.00 -4.59 5.42
C PRO A 194 1.69 -5.83 4.86
N ARG A 195 0.92 -6.74 4.25
CA ARG A 195 1.44 -7.86 3.45
C ARG A 195 0.73 -7.93 2.10
N LEU A 196 1.50 -8.28 1.07
CA LEU A 196 0.99 -8.64 -0.24
C LEU A 196 0.70 -10.14 -0.26
N ILE A 197 -0.56 -10.51 -0.38
CA ILE A 197 -1.00 -11.88 -0.58
C ILE A 197 -0.98 -12.16 -2.07
N LEU A 198 -0.24 -13.18 -2.50
CA LEU A 198 -0.26 -13.66 -3.89
C LEU A 198 -1.05 -14.96 -3.97
N LEU A 199 -2.02 -14.98 -4.87
CA LEU A 199 -2.86 -16.12 -5.19
C LEU A 199 -2.14 -16.94 -6.27
N PHE A 200 -1.69 -18.15 -5.95
CA PHE A 200 -0.98 -19.01 -6.90
C PHE A 200 -1.89 -20.12 -7.43
N ALA A 201 -1.83 -20.35 -8.75
CA ALA A 201 -2.39 -21.56 -9.32
C ALA A 201 -1.64 -22.80 -8.82
N GLY A 202 -2.21 -23.99 -8.98
CA GLY A 202 -1.60 -25.25 -8.51
C GLY A 202 -0.25 -25.61 -9.16
N ASP A 203 0.25 -24.80 -10.10
CA ASP A 203 1.61 -24.87 -10.66
C ASP A 203 2.65 -24.10 -9.82
N GLU A 204 2.21 -23.35 -8.80
CA GLU A 204 3.00 -22.49 -7.90
C GLU A 204 3.87 -21.43 -8.58
N ALA A 205 3.69 -21.22 -9.89
CA ALA A 205 4.46 -20.29 -10.70
C ALA A 205 3.61 -19.14 -11.22
N THR A 206 2.34 -19.41 -11.55
CA THR A 206 1.45 -18.40 -12.12
C THR A 206 0.70 -17.66 -11.01
N VAL A 207 0.93 -16.34 -10.92
CA VAL A 207 0.12 -15.45 -10.08
C VAL A 207 -1.26 -15.28 -10.72
N GLY A 208 -2.27 -15.84 -10.09
CA GLY A 208 -3.68 -15.72 -10.50
C GLY A 208 -4.35 -14.47 -9.93
N GLY A 209 -3.71 -13.82 -8.95
CA GLY A 209 -4.17 -12.57 -8.38
C GLY A 209 -3.48 -12.17 -7.10
N TRP A 210 -3.93 -11.06 -6.51
CA TRP A 210 -3.35 -10.56 -5.27
C TRP A 210 -4.36 -9.88 -4.35
N MET A 211 -4.03 -9.85 -3.07
CA MET A 211 -4.75 -9.11 -2.03
C MET A 211 -3.76 -8.36 -1.14
N ILE A 212 -4.22 -7.33 -0.42
CA ILE A 212 -3.42 -6.65 0.61
C ILE A 212 -4.06 -6.86 1.95
N THR A 213 -3.24 -7.16 2.95
CA THR A 213 -3.69 -7.24 4.35
C THR A 213 -3.04 -6.17 5.20
N ILE A 214 -3.79 -5.60 6.15
CA ILE A 214 -3.31 -4.68 7.21
C ILE A 214 -4.16 -4.93 8.46
N GLU A 215 -3.58 -4.88 9.65
CA GLU A 215 -4.30 -5.10 10.93
C GLU A 215 -5.14 -6.39 10.93
N ASN A 216 -4.60 -7.47 10.35
CA ASN A 216 -5.24 -8.80 10.24
C ASN A 216 -6.49 -8.85 9.32
N HIS A 217 -6.74 -7.81 8.53
CA HIS A 217 -7.85 -7.77 7.59
C HIS A 217 -7.35 -7.74 6.16
N VAL A 218 -8.07 -8.37 5.24
CA VAL A 218 -7.93 -8.13 3.81
C VAL A 218 -8.61 -6.82 3.47
N ILE A 219 -7.82 -5.87 3.01
CA ILE A 219 -8.26 -4.48 2.81
C ILE A 219 -8.47 -4.12 1.34
N CYS A 220 -7.89 -4.88 0.41
CA CYS A 220 -8.01 -4.63 -1.02
C CYS A 220 -7.71 -5.92 -1.79
N GLU A 221 -8.48 -6.17 -2.84
CA GLU A 221 -8.24 -7.24 -3.81
C GLU A 221 -7.87 -6.60 -5.16
N GLY A 222 -6.96 -7.23 -5.90
CA GLY A 222 -6.51 -6.74 -7.20
C GLY A 222 -7.63 -6.80 -8.23
N VAL A 223 -7.76 -5.75 -9.03
CA VAL A 223 -8.57 -5.73 -10.26
C VAL A 223 -7.71 -6.18 -11.44
N ASP A 224 -6.48 -5.64 -11.53
CA ASP A 224 -5.42 -6.16 -12.37
C ASP A 224 -4.63 -7.18 -11.55
N GLN A 225 -4.46 -8.40 -12.07
CA GLN A 225 -3.90 -9.52 -11.32
C GLN A 225 -2.38 -9.66 -11.42
N SER A 226 -1.70 -8.74 -12.11
CA SER A 226 -0.24 -8.77 -12.24
C SER A 226 0.48 -8.51 -10.92
N PHE A 227 1.63 -9.13 -10.70
CA PHE A 227 2.42 -8.90 -9.49
C PHE A 227 2.79 -7.42 -9.31
N ILE A 228 3.14 -6.74 -10.40
CA ILE A 228 3.58 -5.34 -10.36
C ILE A 228 2.50 -4.40 -9.80
N THR A 229 1.22 -4.66 -10.09
CA THR A 229 0.12 -3.86 -9.56
C THR A 229 -0.09 -4.11 -8.08
N GLY A 230 0.05 -5.36 -7.63
CA GLY A 230 0.04 -5.71 -6.21
C GLY A 230 1.21 -5.08 -5.44
N LEU A 231 2.41 -5.10 -6.02
CA LEU A 231 3.60 -4.46 -5.44
C LEU A 231 3.41 -2.94 -5.33
N ALA A 232 2.93 -2.29 -6.38
CA ALA A 232 2.61 -0.86 -6.36
C ALA A 232 1.55 -0.53 -5.30
N ALA A 233 0.55 -1.40 -5.13
CA ALA A 233 -0.54 -1.18 -4.19
C ALA A 233 -0.08 -1.35 -2.74
N VAL A 234 0.68 -2.41 -2.41
CA VAL A 234 1.24 -2.59 -1.06
C VAL A 234 2.21 -1.46 -0.71
N LEU A 235 3.07 -1.04 -1.64
CA LEU A 235 3.97 0.11 -1.43
C LEU A 235 3.17 1.38 -1.13
N SER A 236 2.13 1.63 -1.92
CA SER A 236 1.26 2.80 -1.74
C SER A 236 0.59 2.84 -0.37
N THR A 237 0.25 1.69 0.22
CA THR A 237 -0.43 1.64 1.52
C THR A 237 0.39 2.27 2.66
N TYR A 238 1.72 2.17 2.61
CA TYR A 238 2.59 2.81 3.62
C TYR A 238 2.42 4.33 3.63
N TYR A 239 2.28 4.93 2.45
CA TYR A 239 2.10 6.37 2.30
C TYR A 239 0.66 6.78 2.59
N VAL A 240 -0.29 6.05 2.00
CA VAL A 240 -1.72 6.33 2.13
C VAL A 240 -2.14 6.25 3.58
N PHE A 241 -1.73 5.22 4.34
CA PHE A 241 -2.12 5.06 5.74
C PHE A 241 -1.08 5.59 6.74
N ASN A 242 -0.05 6.29 6.26
CA ASN A 242 0.99 6.90 7.11
C ASN A 242 1.66 5.86 8.05
N LEU A 243 2.04 4.72 7.47
CA LEU A 243 2.65 3.59 8.16
C LEU A 243 4.17 3.60 7.97
N GLN A 244 4.88 3.11 8.99
CA GLN A 244 6.30 2.79 8.82
C GLN A 244 6.45 1.45 8.10
N TYR A 245 7.50 1.31 7.30
CA TYR A 245 7.87 0.00 6.76
C TYR A 245 8.07 -1.00 7.91
N GLN A 246 7.60 -2.22 7.69
CA GLN A 246 7.78 -3.33 8.60
C GLN A 246 9.25 -3.71 8.68
N GLU A 247 9.70 -4.14 9.86
CA GLU A 247 11.10 -4.49 10.10
C GLU A 247 11.56 -5.64 9.20
N GLU A 248 10.66 -6.59 8.91
CA GLU A 248 10.97 -7.82 8.17
C GLU A 248 11.26 -7.62 6.68
N ALA A 249 10.94 -6.44 6.11
CA ALA A 249 11.16 -6.13 4.70
C ALA A 249 11.59 -4.66 4.47
N SER A 250 12.02 -3.97 5.53
CA SER A 250 12.27 -2.53 5.52
C SER A 250 13.33 -2.11 4.51
N ARG A 251 14.41 -2.88 4.35
CA ARG A 251 15.51 -2.55 3.43
C ARG A 251 15.12 -2.78 1.98
N THR A 252 14.39 -3.87 1.71
CA THR A 252 13.82 -4.08 0.38
C THR A 252 12.86 -2.96 0.01
N LEU A 253 11.94 -2.57 0.90
CA LEU A 253 10.99 -1.50 0.63
C LEU A 253 11.67 -0.14 0.46
N GLU A 254 12.67 0.18 1.30
CA GLU A 254 13.46 1.40 1.16
C GLU A 254 14.28 1.43 -0.14
N PHE A 255 14.75 0.29 -0.63
CA PHE A 255 15.44 0.20 -1.92
C PHE A 255 14.49 0.37 -3.12
N VAL A 256 13.24 -0.11 -3.00
CA VAL A 256 12.23 -0.01 -4.06
C VAL A 256 11.68 1.40 -4.20
N GLN A 257 11.63 2.16 -3.10
CA GLN A 257 11.24 3.57 -3.06
C GLN A 257 12.22 4.48 -3.82
#